data_AF-A0A9D7ECK3-F1
#
_entry.id   AF-A0A9D7ECK3-F1
#
_cell.length_a   1.000
_cell.length_b   1.000
_cell.length_c   1.000
_cell.angle_alpha   90.00
_cell.angle_beta   90.00
_cell.angle_gamma   90.00
#
_symmetry.space_group_name_H-M   'P 1'
#
loop_
_entity.id
_entity.type
_entity.pdbx_description
1 polymer ?
#
loop_
_entity_poly.entity_id
_entity_poly.type
_entity_poly.pdbx_seq_one_letter_code
_entity_poly.pdbx_strand_id
1 'polypeptide(L)'
;MVLNEAGFPLSGASVSSGSAQATSGANGTASLSSAPANDGKIVVKVELDGYFNGYRNVSVIGSSLHYCTVRLIEEQVIGTTDANTAGTINAADFRLELNGQGFQNGQGDPVTGTINVSARYINASDPDIIADLMPGGDFSAVGEFGEEGVLESYGFTAFGFTDDNGTQVFPNSGSAQVVMQLPQDAIDQINNEGANAWFFDDISGQWVFGGAITVSGTEVYMPVTSSGYGNCDKLRARGTIKAEFLCGTDPLINVEVKLRTTGAGFARTYNTSTNANGRILVEVAVNTSGSTYNVTIQTYSQSVTVMPNEIEDMGQVDACSGPPAPQPCPGMPTVTDIDGNVYNTVQIGGQCWMMENLRTSTYRNNTPIPNVTDSAQWVNLASGAWCNFNNTANDAILGKLYNWYAVDNAAGLCPLGWHVPAEDDWLTLINHLGGSSVAGGKMKSTGIQYWLAPNTGATNESGFSALPGGLRDTDGYFGGYQQRPMVVCH
;
A
#
# COMPACT_ATOMS: atom_id res chain seq x y z
N MET A 1 -15.82 -15.99 -6.59
CA MET A 1 -16.79 -15.98 -5.47
C MET A 1 -17.71 -14.77 -5.65
N VAL A 2 -19.01 -14.92 -5.44
CA VAL A 2 -19.99 -13.83 -5.46
C VAL A 2 -20.56 -13.68 -4.06
N LEU A 3 -20.39 -12.49 -3.49
CA LEU A 3 -20.75 -12.18 -2.11
C LEU A 3 -21.57 -10.88 -2.05
N ASN A 4 -22.31 -10.66 -0.96
CA ASN A 4 -22.84 -9.33 -0.62
C ASN A 4 -21.80 -8.48 0.15
N GLU A 5 -22.12 -7.23 0.45
CA GLU A 5 -21.26 -6.31 1.21
C GLU A 5 -20.84 -6.87 2.59
N ALA A 6 -21.69 -7.69 3.23
CA ALA A 6 -21.41 -8.33 4.51
C ALA A 6 -20.56 -9.62 4.38
N GLY A 7 -20.14 -9.99 3.16
CA GLY A 7 -19.30 -11.16 2.90
C GLY A 7 -20.05 -12.50 2.84
N PHE A 8 -21.38 -12.49 2.84
CA PHE A 8 -22.18 -13.70 2.68
C PHE A 8 -22.32 -14.10 1.21
N PRO A 9 -22.28 -15.40 0.89
CA PRO A 9 -22.41 -15.87 -0.49
C PRO A 9 -23.78 -15.57 -1.08
N LEU A 10 -23.79 -15.16 -2.34
CA LEU A 10 -25.02 -14.91 -3.11
C LEU A 10 -25.21 -16.00 -4.17
N SER A 11 -26.37 -16.65 -4.14
CA SER A 11 -26.76 -17.69 -5.08
C SER A 11 -27.69 -17.13 -6.16
N GLY A 12 -27.61 -17.68 -7.37
CA GLY A 12 -28.48 -17.32 -8.49
C GLY A 12 -27.98 -16.12 -9.30
N ALA A 13 -26.81 -15.55 -8.98
CA ALA A 13 -26.24 -14.45 -9.74
C ALA A 13 -25.74 -14.94 -11.09
N SER A 14 -26.03 -14.19 -12.16
CA SER A 14 -25.45 -14.39 -13.47
C SER A 14 -24.00 -13.92 -13.45
N VAL A 15 -23.06 -14.76 -13.86
CA VAL A 15 -21.63 -14.45 -13.92
C VAL A 15 -21.17 -14.62 -15.36
N SER A 16 -20.50 -13.61 -15.92
CA SER A 16 -20.12 -13.62 -17.33
C SER A 16 -18.77 -12.94 -17.60
N SER A 17 -18.16 -13.30 -18.73
CA SER A 17 -17.01 -12.63 -19.33
C SER A 17 -17.04 -12.89 -20.83
N GLY A 18 -17.30 -11.86 -21.64
CA GLY A 18 -17.56 -12.04 -23.08
C GLY A 18 -18.71 -13.04 -23.31
N SER A 19 -18.44 -14.13 -24.05
CA SER A 19 -19.43 -15.18 -24.29
C SER A 19 -19.48 -16.27 -23.21
N ALA A 20 -18.52 -16.29 -22.28
CA ALA A 20 -18.52 -17.25 -21.18
C ALA A 20 -19.57 -16.84 -20.14
N GLN A 21 -20.38 -17.79 -19.68
CA GLN A 21 -21.44 -17.56 -18.70
C GLN A 21 -21.52 -18.71 -17.68
N ALA A 22 -21.93 -18.38 -16.47
CA ALA A 22 -22.21 -19.29 -15.38
C ALA A 22 -23.26 -18.68 -14.43
N THR A 23 -23.76 -19.48 -13.49
CA THR A 23 -24.63 -19.01 -12.41
C THR A 23 -24.02 -19.38 -11.07
N SER A 24 -24.07 -18.48 -10.08
CA SER A 24 -23.54 -18.74 -8.75
C SER A 24 -24.36 -19.79 -8.00
N GLY A 25 -23.69 -20.81 -7.47
CA GLY A 25 -24.30 -21.84 -6.63
C GLY A 25 -24.64 -21.34 -5.21
N ALA A 26 -25.14 -22.24 -4.36
CA ALA A 26 -25.52 -21.91 -2.97
C ALA A 26 -24.38 -21.32 -2.12
N ASN A 27 -23.13 -21.69 -2.44
CA ASN A 27 -21.93 -21.18 -1.78
C ASN A 27 -21.34 -19.93 -2.47
N GLY A 28 -22.06 -19.29 -3.40
CA GLY A 28 -21.60 -18.11 -4.13
C GLY A 28 -20.53 -18.39 -5.19
N THR A 29 -20.22 -19.65 -5.48
CA THR A 29 -19.20 -20.02 -6.46
C THR A 29 -19.77 -20.14 -7.87
N ALA A 30 -19.06 -19.60 -8.86
CA ALA A 30 -19.31 -19.78 -10.28
C ALA A 30 -17.96 -19.97 -10.99
N SER A 31 -17.94 -20.73 -12.08
CA SER A 31 -16.73 -21.00 -12.87
C SER A 31 -16.98 -20.68 -14.33
N LEU A 32 -16.15 -19.82 -14.90
CA LEU A 32 -16.15 -19.51 -16.33
C LEU A 32 -15.05 -20.33 -17.02
N SER A 33 -15.40 -21.01 -18.11
CA SER A 33 -14.43 -21.69 -18.97
C SER A 33 -14.21 -20.88 -20.25
N SER A 34 -12.96 -20.81 -20.71
CA SER A 34 -12.60 -20.11 -21.96
C SER A 34 -13.01 -18.64 -21.98
N ALA A 35 -12.95 -17.96 -20.82
CA ALA A 35 -13.19 -16.53 -20.74
C ALA A 35 -12.13 -15.78 -21.57
N PRO A 36 -12.53 -14.85 -22.46
CA PRO A 36 -11.60 -14.10 -23.28
C PRO A 36 -10.80 -13.14 -22.41
N ALA A 37 -9.51 -12.99 -22.74
CA ALA A 37 -8.66 -11.96 -22.17
C ALA A 37 -8.51 -10.81 -23.17
N ASN A 38 -8.71 -9.58 -22.72
CA ASN A 38 -8.40 -8.37 -23.46
C ASN A 38 -7.19 -7.71 -22.78
N ASP A 39 -6.13 -7.48 -23.54
CA ASP A 39 -4.84 -6.98 -23.02
C ASP A 39 -4.34 -7.69 -21.75
N GLY A 40 -4.45 -9.02 -21.74
CA GLY A 40 -4.02 -9.84 -20.60
C GLY A 40 -4.95 -9.82 -19.40
N LYS A 41 -6.15 -9.22 -19.48
CA LYS A 41 -7.15 -9.19 -18.40
C LYS A 41 -8.47 -9.84 -18.80
N ILE A 42 -9.07 -10.57 -17.87
CA ILE A 42 -10.43 -11.10 -17.97
C ILE A 42 -11.35 -10.16 -17.18
N VAL A 43 -12.39 -9.62 -17.83
CA VAL A 43 -13.40 -8.76 -17.19
C VAL A 43 -14.58 -9.64 -16.76
N VAL A 44 -14.70 -9.88 -15.46
CA VAL A 44 -15.81 -10.64 -14.87
C VAL A 44 -16.93 -9.68 -14.49
N LYS A 45 -18.10 -9.87 -15.09
CA LYS A 45 -19.35 -9.18 -14.75
C LYS A 45 -20.26 -10.10 -13.95
N VAL A 46 -20.91 -9.57 -12.92
CA VAL A 46 -21.89 -10.28 -12.09
C VAL A 46 -23.18 -9.46 -11.98
N GLU A 47 -24.31 -10.11 -12.24
CA GLU A 47 -25.64 -9.49 -12.23
C GLU A 47 -26.57 -10.29 -11.32
N LEU A 48 -27.30 -9.58 -10.46
CA LEU A 48 -28.32 -10.15 -9.58
C LEU A 48 -29.34 -9.06 -9.22
N ASP A 49 -30.63 -9.38 -9.37
CA ASP A 49 -31.71 -8.45 -9.04
C ASP A 49 -31.57 -7.90 -7.61
N GLY A 50 -31.78 -6.59 -7.46
CA GLY A 50 -31.61 -5.87 -6.19
C GLY A 50 -30.17 -5.43 -5.90
N TYR A 51 -29.24 -5.62 -6.83
CA TYR A 51 -27.85 -5.18 -6.71
C TYR A 51 -27.40 -4.41 -7.95
N PHE A 52 -26.48 -3.49 -7.77
CA PHE A 52 -25.71 -2.94 -8.89
C PHE A 52 -24.80 -4.03 -9.49
N ASN A 53 -24.60 -3.99 -10.81
CA ASN A 53 -23.74 -4.93 -11.51
C ASN A 53 -22.30 -4.92 -10.93
N GLY A 54 -21.80 -6.07 -10.51
CA GLY A 54 -20.44 -6.18 -9.98
C GLY A 54 -19.41 -6.45 -11.07
N TYR A 55 -18.21 -5.89 -10.93
CA TYR A 55 -17.13 -6.04 -11.91
C TYR A 55 -15.78 -6.32 -11.25
N ARG A 56 -15.04 -7.29 -11.77
CA ARG A 56 -13.64 -7.57 -11.39
C ARG A 56 -12.81 -7.92 -12.60
N ASN A 57 -11.63 -7.30 -12.68
CA ASN A 57 -10.61 -7.65 -13.64
C ASN A 57 -9.68 -8.69 -13.02
N VAL A 58 -9.31 -9.67 -13.83
CA VAL A 58 -8.38 -10.74 -13.44
C VAL A 58 -7.23 -10.74 -14.42
N SER A 59 -6.05 -10.35 -13.95
CA SER A 59 -4.81 -10.44 -14.72
C SER A 59 -4.46 -11.90 -15.01
N VAL A 60 -4.29 -12.23 -16.28
CA VAL A 60 -4.01 -13.58 -16.76
C VAL A 60 -2.52 -13.90 -16.56
N ILE A 61 -2.27 -15.04 -15.93
CA ILE A 61 -0.94 -15.54 -15.56
C ILE A 61 -0.83 -16.96 -16.09
N GLY A 62 -0.31 -17.11 -17.32
CA GLY A 62 -0.30 -18.39 -18.01
C GLY A 62 -1.71 -18.96 -18.21
N SER A 63 -1.80 -20.29 -18.34
CA SER A 63 -3.06 -21.01 -18.62
C SER A 63 -3.70 -21.68 -17.41
N SER A 64 -3.24 -21.36 -16.19
CA SER A 64 -3.78 -21.93 -14.96
C SER A 64 -5.16 -21.37 -14.61
N LEU A 65 -5.85 -22.01 -13.67
CA LEU A 65 -7.10 -21.48 -13.12
C LEU A 65 -6.83 -20.24 -12.24
N HIS A 66 -7.60 -19.18 -12.45
CA HIS A 66 -7.57 -17.95 -11.66
C HIS A 66 -8.80 -17.84 -10.77
N TYR A 67 -8.66 -17.07 -9.70
CA TYR A 67 -9.73 -16.84 -8.73
C TYR A 67 -9.91 -15.34 -8.52
N CYS A 68 -11.16 -14.93 -8.28
CA CYS A 68 -11.49 -13.58 -7.85
C CYS A 68 -12.75 -13.61 -6.99
N THR A 69 -12.95 -12.52 -6.25
CA THR A 69 -14.16 -12.29 -5.46
C THR A 69 -14.83 -11.00 -5.95
N VAL A 70 -16.10 -11.09 -6.31
CA VAL A 70 -16.96 -9.95 -6.64
C VAL A 70 -17.94 -9.78 -5.49
N ARG A 71 -17.86 -8.65 -4.79
CA ARG A 71 -18.85 -8.23 -3.79
C ARG A 71 -19.85 -7.29 -4.44
N LEU A 72 -21.13 -7.63 -4.39
CA LEU A 72 -22.20 -6.83 -4.95
C LEU A 72 -22.68 -5.77 -3.96
N ILE A 73 -22.94 -4.58 -4.50
CA ILE A 73 -23.48 -3.43 -3.77
C ILE A 73 -25.00 -3.47 -3.90
N GLU A 74 -25.71 -3.42 -2.77
CA GLU A 74 -27.16 -3.46 -2.78
C GLU A 74 -27.72 -2.18 -3.42
N GLU A 75 -28.72 -2.33 -4.28
CA GLU A 75 -29.40 -1.21 -4.90
C GLU A 75 -30.35 -0.55 -3.90
N GLN A 76 -30.07 0.71 -3.56
CA GLN A 76 -30.85 1.48 -2.58
C GLN A 76 -31.52 2.65 -3.26
N VAL A 77 -32.86 2.62 -3.32
CA VAL A 77 -33.65 3.76 -3.83
C VAL A 77 -33.54 4.92 -2.83
N ILE A 78 -32.95 6.03 -3.26
CA ILE A 78 -32.75 7.23 -2.45
C ILE A 78 -33.83 8.29 -2.68
N GLY A 79 -34.60 8.19 -3.77
CA GLY A 79 -35.70 9.10 -4.05
C GLY A 79 -36.25 8.98 -5.46
N THR A 80 -37.15 9.89 -5.80
CA THR A 80 -37.74 10.02 -7.14
C THR A 80 -37.68 11.48 -7.60
N THR A 81 -37.68 11.68 -8.92
CA THR A 81 -37.74 13.00 -9.56
C THR A 81 -38.62 12.95 -10.80
N ASP A 82 -39.08 14.08 -11.31
CA ASP A 82 -39.59 14.16 -12.69
C ASP A 82 -38.42 14.45 -13.63
N ALA A 83 -38.39 13.78 -14.79
CA ALA A 83 -37.29 13.84 -15.75
C ALA A 83 -36.89 15.27 -16.15
N ASN A 84 -37.84 16.23 -16.19
CA ASN A 84 -37.62 17.60 -16.65
C ASN A 84 -37.68 18.64 -15.52
N THR A 85 -37.60 18.21 -14.27
CA THR A 85 -37.69 19.08 -13.11
C THR A 85 -36.36 19.14 -12.38
N ALA A 86 -35.92 20.37 -12.04
CA ALA A 86 -34.75 20.56 -11.20
C ALA A 86 -35.07 20.20 -9.75
N GLY A 87 -34.10 19.62 -9.04
CA GLY A 87 -34.31 19.15 -7.67
C GLY A 87 -33.05 18.64 -7.01
N THR A 88 -33.18 18.30 -5.72
CA THR A 88 -32.10 17.73 -4.93
C THR A 88 -32.62 16.54 -4.16
N ILE A 89 -31.92 15.41 -4.26
CA ILE A 89 -32.17 14.22 -3.47
C ILE A 89 -31.04 14.11 -2.45
N ASN A 90 -31.36 14.30 -1.18
CA ASN A 90 -30.38 14.23 -0.10
C ASN A 90 -30.23 12.79 0.39
N ALA A 91 -29.00 12.32 0.53
CA ALA A 91 -28.63 11.13 1.28
C ALA A 91 -27.74 11.54 2.47
N ALA A 92 -27.24 10.57 3.24
CA ALA A 92 -26.48 10.86 4.46
C ALA A 92 -25.18 11.63 4.17
N ASP A 93 -24.31 11.08 3.33
CA ASP A 93 -22.94 11.59 3.11
C ASP A 93 -22.73 12.19 1.71
N PHE A 94 -23.80 12.24 0.90
CA PHE A 94 -23.81 12.82 -0.43
C PHE A 94 -25.21 13.30 -0.80
N ARG A 95 -25.33 14.05 -1.88
CA ARG A 95 -26.62 14.38 -2.51
C ARG A 95 -26.51 14.30 -4.01
N LEU A 96 -27.64 14.08 -4.66
CA LEU A 96 -27.78 14.20 -6.10
C LEU A 96 -28.49 15.51 -6.42
N GLU A 97 -27.88 16.34 -7.25
CA GLU A 97 -28.48 17.57 -7.77
C GLU A 97 -28.87 17.38 -9.23
N LEU A 98 -30.11 17.78 -9.56
CA LEU A 98 -30.72 17.65 -10.87
C LEU A 98 -31.07 19.02 -11.41
N ASN A 99 -30.72 19.28 -12.67
CA ASN A 99 -30.90 20.59 -13.32
C ASN A 99 -32.13 20.65 -14.26
N GLY A 100 -32.96 19.60 -14.27
CA GLY A 100 -34.16 19.52 -15.11
C GLY A 100 -33.88 19.48 -16.62
N GLN A 101 -32.69 19.06 -17.04
CA GLN A 101 -32.29 18.97 -18.46
C GLN A 101 -32.69 17.63 -19.13
N GLY A 102 -33.54 16.83 -18.49
CA GLY A 102 -34.10 15.60 -19.08
C GLY A 102 -33.25 14.35 -18.88
N PHE A 103 -33.87 13.21 -19.19
CA PHE A 103 -33.26 11.89 -19.29
C PHE A 103 -33.51 11.32 -20.69
N GLN A 104 -32.74 10.31 -21.07
CA GLN A 104 -32.88 9.57 -22.32
C GLN A 104 -32.84 8.06 -22.08
N ASN A 105 -33.47 7.28 -22.96
CA ASN A 105 -33.37 5.83 -22.95
C ASN A 105 -32.06 5.35 -23.59
N GLY A 106 -31.84 4.03 -23.66
CA GLY A 106 -30.65 3.44 -24.29
C GLY A 106 -30.54 3.67 -25.82
N GLN A 107 -31.59 4.17 -26.46
CA GLN A 107 -31.60 4.56 -27.88
C GLN A 107 -31.33 6.07 -28.08
N GLY A 108 -31.25 6.85 -26.99
CA GLY A 108 -31.10 8.31 -27.03
C GLY A 108 -32.41 9.08 -27.16
N ASP A 109 -33.57 8.42 -27.06
CA ASP A 109 -34.85 9.12 -27.10
C ASP A 109 -35.17 9.76 -25.74
N PRO A 110 -35.74 10.99 -25.71
CA PRO A 110 -36.11 11.65 -24.46
C PRO A 110 -37.14 10.85 -23.64
N VAL A 111 -36.93 10.83 -22.32
CA VAL A 111 -37.85 10.21 -21.35
C VAL A 111 -38.60 11.30 -20.58
N THR A 112 -39.87 11.04 -20.32
CA THR A 112 -40.77 11.92 -19.55
C THR A 112 -41.41 11.15 -18.41
N GLY A 113 -41.82 11.84 -17.35
CA GLY A 113 -42.45 11.21 -16.19
C GLY A 113 -41.49 11.00 -15.03
N THR A 114 -41.87 10.12 -14.11
CA THR A 114 -41.11 9.88 -12.88
C THR A 114 -39.87 9.02 -13.17
N ILE A 115 -38.75 9.44 -12.61
CA ILE A 115 -37.50 8.70 -12.57
C ILE A 115 -37.25 8.27 -11.13
N ASN A 116 -37.09 6.97 -10.92
CA ASN A 116 -36.61 6.39 -9.68
C ASN A 116 -35.08 6.46 -9.66
N VAL A 117 -34.54 6.92 -8.53
CA VAL A 117 -33.11 7.11 -8.35
C VAL A 117 -32.63 6.16 -7.26
N SER A 118 -31.75 5.25 -7.63
CA SER A 118 -30.98 4.44 -6.70
C SER A 118 -29.54 4.92 -6.65
N ALA A 119 -28.95 4.94 -5.45
CA ALA A 119 -27.55 5.29 -5.33
C ALA A 119 -26.93 4.76 -4.04
N ARG A 120 -25.62 4.48 -4.11
CA ARG A 120 -24.82 4.14 -2.93
C ARG A 120 -23.44 4.78 -3.05
N TYR A 121 -23.09 5.64 -2.10
CA TYR A 121 -21.78 6.28 -1.99
C TYR A 121 -20.87 5.47 -1.07
N ILE A 122 -19.61 5.30 -1.50
CA ILE A 122 -18.57 4.59 -0.78
C ILE A 122 -17.44 5.60 -0.53
N ASN A 123 -17.26 5.97 0.74
CA ASN A 123 -16.26 6.95 1.16
C ASN A 123 -14.85 6.33 1.18
N ALA A 124 -13.85 7.06 0.70
CA ALA A 124 -12.45 6.64 0.72
C ALA A 124 -11.79 6.60 2.12
N SER A 125 -12.51 6.99 3.18
CA SER A 125 -12.04 6.87 4.57
C SER A 125 -11.71 5.43 4.97
N ASP A 126 -12.32 4.45 4.31
CA ASP A 126 -11.96 3.04 4.42
C ASP A 126 -11.38 2.54 3.09
N PRO A 127 -10.06 2.45 2.93
CA PRO A 127 -9.48 2.00 1.67
C PRO A 127 -9.75 0.51 1.39
N ASP A 128 -10.03 -0.30 2.42
CA ASP A 128 -10.29 -1.71 2.25
C ASP A 128 -11.68 -1.94 1.63
N ILE A 129 -12.68 -1.11 2.00
CA ILE A 129 -14.01 -1.19 1.37
C ILE A 129 -13.96 -0.74 -0.09
N ILE A 130 -13.11 0.24 -0.43
CA ILE A 130 -12.87 0.64 -1.82
C ILE A 130 -12.27 -0.55 -2.61
N ALA A 131 -11.23 -1.19 -2.08
CA ALA A 131 -10.62 -2.39 -2.67
C ALA A 131 -11.60 -3.53 -2.90
N ASP A 132 -12.59 -3.66 -2.02
CA ASP A 132 -13.58 -4.74 -2.05
C ASP A 132 -14.75 -4.48 -2.99
N LEU A 133 -15.17 -3.22 -3.17
CA LEU A 133 -16.41 -2.87 -3.87
C LEU A 133 -16.21 -2.12 -5.19
N MET A 134 -15.10 -1.40 -5.36
CA MET A 134 -14.90 -0.55 -6.53
C MET A 134 -14.74 -1.40 -7.80
N PRO A 135 -15.51 -1.13 -8.88
CA PRO A 135 -15.43 -1.85 -10.15
C PRO A 135 -14.01 -1.99 -10.73
N GLY A 136 -13.77 -3.12 -11.39
CA GLY A 136 -12.47 -3.48 -11.96
C GLY A 136 -11.52 -4.08 -10.91
N GLY A 137 -11.46 -3.53 -9.70
CA GLY A 137 -10.60 -4.01 -8.60
C GLY A 137 -9.09 -3.76 -8.79
N ASP A 138 -8.63 -3.58 -10.03
CA ASP A 138 -7.29 -3.10 -10.39
C ASP A 138 -7.24 -1.57 -10.59
N PHE A 139 -8.41 -0.94 -10.62
CA PHE A 139 -8.63 0.50 -10.82
C PHE A 139 -7.96 1.05 -12.08
N SER A 140 -7.77 0.19 -13.08
CA SER A 140 -7.14 0.60 -14.34
C SER A 140 -8.01 1.61 -15.06
N ALA A 141 -7.36 2.63 -15.64
CA ALA A 141 -8.05 3.76 -16.24
C ALA A 141 -7.36 4.28 -17.50
N VAL A 142 -8.17 4.90 -18.35
CA VAL A 142 -7.75 5.59 -19.56
C VAL A 142 -8.22 7.04 -19.48
N GLY A 143 -7.28 7.98 -19.47
CA GLY A 143 -7.54 9.41 -19.39
C GLY A 143 -8.02 10.03 -20.70
N GLU A 144 -8.20 11.35 -20.69
CA GLU A 144 -8.85 12.11 -21.77
C GLU A 144 -8.11 11.98 -23.11
N PHE A 145 -6.78 11.86 -23.06
CA PHE A 145 -5.91 11.77 -24.25
C PHE A 145 -5.37 10.35 -24.49
N GLY A 146 -5.99 9.35 -23.86
CA GLY A 146 -5.60 7.95 -24.00
C GLY A 146 -4.44 7.53 -23.08
N GLU A 147 -4.08 8.35 -22.09
CA GLU A 147 -3.09 7.99 -21.08
C GLU A 147 -3.59 6.84 -20.20
N GLU A 148 -2.82 5.77 -20.12
CA GLU A 148 -3.15 4.63 -19.24
C GLU A 148 -2.56 4.83 -17.85
N GLY A 149 -3.33 4.45 -16.83
CA GLY A 149 -2.89 4.52 -15.45
C GLY A 149 -3.78 3.74 -14.50
N VAL A 150 -3.61 4.02 -13.21
CA VAL A 150 -4.42 3.45 -12.13
C VAL A 150 -5.00 4.60 -11.34
N LEU A 151 -6.28 4.50 -10.96
CA LEU A 151 -6.91 5.52 -10.13
C LEU A 151 -6.46 5.41 -8.68
N GLU A 152 -6.14 6.56 -8.09
CA GLU A 152 -6.15 6.76 -6.65
C GLU A 152 -7.49 7.37 -6.26
N SER A 153 -8.26 6.62 -5.46
CA SER A 153 -9.65 6.97 -5.22
C SER A 153 -9.91 7.83 -3.99
N TYR A 154 -10.72 8.87 -4.19
CA TYR A 154 -11.28 9.69 -3.10
C TYR A 154 -12.74 9.33 -2.80
N GLY A 155 -13.25 8.24 -3.38
CA GLY A 155 -14.56 7.67 -3.12
C GLY A 155 -15.42 7.65 -4.38
N PHE A 156 -16.13 6.54 -4.56
CA PHE A 156 -16.96 6.29 -5.73
C PHE A 156 -18.42 6.14 -5.34
N THR A 157 -19.31 6.30 -6.31
CA THR A 157 -20.74 6.12 -6.13
C THR A 157 -21.30 5.23 -7.23
N ALA A 158 -22.17 4.30 -6.84
CA ALA A 158 -23.02 3.57 -7.75
C ALA A 158 -24.34 4.34 -7.92
N PHE A 159 -24.83 4.48 -9.14
CA PHE A 159 -26.10 5.15 -9.48
C PHE A 159 -26.93 4.30 -10.43
N GLY A 160 -28.23 4.26 -10.17
CA GLY A 160 -29.23 3.70 -11.05
C GLY A 160 -30.35 4.70 -11.27
N PHE A 161 -30.78 4.81 -12.52
CA PHE A 161 -31.92 5.62 -12.92
C PHE A 161 -32.87 4.72 -13.70
N THR A 162 -34.11 4.60 -13.24
CA THR A 162 -35.14 3.82 -13.92
C THR A 162 -36.42 4.63 -14.09
N ASP A 163 -37.14 4.40 -15.18
CA ASP A 163 -38.47 4.97 -15.40
C ASP A 163 -39.53 4.27 -14.52
N ASP A 164 -40.79 4.70 -14.65
CA ASP A 164 -41.94 4.09 -13.97
C ASP A 164 -42.17 2.59 -14.30
N ASN A 165 -41.57 2.10 -15.39
CA ASN A 165 -41.64 0.69 -15.79
C ASN A 165 -40.42 -0.13 -15.29
N GLY A 166 -39.49 0.49 -14.56
CA GLY A 166 -38.24 -0.12 -14.14
C GLY A 166 -37.21 -0.24 -15.26
N THR A 167 -37.40 0.43 -16.40
CA THR A 167 -36.45 0.43 -17.52
C THR A 167 -35.32 1.42 -17.23
N GLN A 168 -34.08 1.01 -17.45
CA GLN A 168 -32.91 1.87 -17.25
C GLN A 168 -32.94 3.09 -18.18
N VAL A 169 -32.65 4.25 -17.62
CA VAL A 169 -32.53 5.53 -18.33
C VAL A 169 -31.22 6.21 -17.97
N PHE A 170 -30.85 7.25 -18.70
CA PHE A 170 -29.58 7.94 -18.57
C PHE A 170 -29.80 9.46 -18.48
N PRO A 171 -29.16 10.17 -17.55
CA PRO A 171 -29.25 11.62 -17.51
C PRO A 171 -28.62 12.23 -18.77
N ASN A 172 -29.25 13.26 -19.34
CA ASN A 172 -28.60 14.05 -20.39
C ASN A 172 -27.36 14.77 -19.81
N SER A 173 -26.44 15.18 -20.67
CA SER A 173 -25.26 15.94 -20.24
C SER A 173 -25.68 17.20 -19.48
N GLY A 174 -25.16 17.36 -18.25
CA GLY A 174 -25.50 18.46 -17.35
C GLY A 174 -26.82 18.29 -16.58
N SER A 175 -27.59 17.23 -16.81
CA SER A 175 -28.85 16.98 -16.09
C SER A 175 -28.65 16.62 -14.63
N ALA A 176 -27.53 15.98 -14.29
CA ALA A 176 -27.27 15.45 -12.96
C ALA A 176 -25.81 15.68 -12.55
N GLN A 177 -25.63 15.95 -11.25
CA GLN A 177 -24.33 15.91 -10.59
C GLN A 177 -24.45 15.36 -9.18
N VAL A 178 -23.40 14.68 -8.73
CA VAL A 178 -23.31 14.17 -7.38
C VAL A 178 -22.42 15.10 -6.59
N VAL A 179 -22.90 15.49 -5.41
CA VAL A 179 -22.15 16.31 -4.49
C VAL A 179 -21.76 15.45 -3.29
N MET A 180 -20.46 15.21 -3.15
CA MET A 180 -19.85 14.41 -2.10
C MET A 180 -19.21 15.33 -1.07
N GLN A 181 -19.29 14.95 0.21
CA GLN A 181 -18.49 15.59 1.25
C GLN A 181 -17.24 14.76 1.51
N LEU A 182 -16.08 15.34 1.21
CA LEU A 182 -14.80 14.68 1.43
C LEU A 182 -14.10 15.21 2.68
N PRO A 183 -13.31 14.36 3.37
CA PRO A 183 -12.38 14.78 4.41
C PRO A 183 -11.44 15.90 3.94
N GLN A 184 -11.00 16.76 4.87
CA GLN A 184 -10.17 17.92 4.53
C GLN A 184 -8.83 17.56 3.89
N ASP A 185 -8.20 16.46 4.31
CA ASP A 185 -6.96 15.97 3.73
C ASP A 185 -7.12 15.49 2.28
N ALA A 186 -8.27 14.89 1.92
CA ALA A 186 -8.59 14.57 0.53
C ALA A 186 -8.76 15.85 -0.30
N ILE A 187 -9.44 16.86 0.25
CA ILE A 187 -9.62 18.16 -0.41
C ILE A 187 -8.28 18.87 -0.63
N ASP A 188 -7.39 18.85 0.37
CA ASP A 188 -6.06 19.43 0.26
C ASP A 188 -5.25 18.76 -0.85
N GLN A 189 -5.36 17.43 -0.97
CA GLN A 189 -4.70 16.65 -2.02
C GLN A 189 -5.29 16.95 -3.41
N ILE A 190 -6.62 17.03 -3.53
CA ILE A 190 -7.30 17.41 -4.78
C ILE A 190 -6.88 18.83 -5.21
N ASN A 191 -6.80 19.78 -4.28
CA ASN A 191 -6.38 21.15 -4.59
C ASN A 191 -4.90 21.24 -5.01
N ASN A 192 -4.04 20.37 -4.48
CA ASN A 192 -2.62 20.35 -4.80
C ASN A 192 -2.32 19.60 -6.11
N GLU A 193 -3.00 18.49 -6.36
CA GLU A 193 -2.64 17.54 -7.41
C GLU A 193 -3.70 17.38 -8.50
N GLY A 194 -4.91 17.88 -8.28
CA GLY A 194 -6.07 17.74 -9.15
C GLY A 194 -6.78 16.38 -8.99
N ALA A 195 -8.05 16.33 -9.39
CA ALA A 195 -8.82 15.11 -9.57
C ALA A 195 -9.88 15.35 -10.65
N ASN A 196 -10.45 14.27 -11.19
CA ASN A 196 -11.47 14.33 -12.24
C ASN A 196 -12.60 13.35 -11.93
N ALA A 197 -13.70 13.50 -12.65
CA ALA A 197 -14.74 12.50 -12.71
C ALA A 197 -14.29 11.33 -13.59
N TRP A 198 -14.64 10.12 -13.21
CA TRP A 198 -14.36 8.90 -13.95
C TRP A 198 -15.59 8.01 -13.97
N PHE A 199 -15.84 7.32 -15.07
CA PHE A 199 -16.93 6.34 -15.17
C PHE A 199 -16.38 4.97 -15.55
N PHE A 200 -16.96 3.92 -14.99
CA PHE A 200 -16.55 2.56 -15.34
C PHE A 200 -17.16 2.14 -16.67
N ASP A 201 -16.33 1.78 -17.64
CA ASP A 201 -16.76 1.16 -18.90
C ASP A 201 -16.74 -0.36 -18.75
N ASP A 202 -17.92 -0.98 -18.79
CA ASP A 202 -18.06 -2.41 -18.57
C ASP A 202 -17.65 -3.29 -19.74
N ILE A 203 -17.39 -2.69 -20.91
CA ILE A 203 -16.88 -3.38 -22.09
C ILE A 203 -15.37 -3.57 -21.98
N SER A 204 -14.63 -2.51 -21.70
CA SER A 204 -13.17 -2.58 -21.49
C SER A 204 -12.79 -3.09 -20.11
N GLY A 205 -13.67 -2.94 -19.11
CA GLY A 205 -13.36 -3.17 -17.70
C GLY A 205 -12.49 -2.06 -17.11
N GLN A 206 -12.42 -0.88 -17.74
CA GLN A 206 -11.56 0.21 -17.33
C GLN A 206 -12.38 1.44 -16.94
N TRP A 207 -11.81 2.29 -16.10
CA TRP A 207 -12.35 3.61 -15.84
C TRP A 207 -11.97 4.58 -16.96
N VAL A 208 -12.93 5.33 -17.47
CA VAL A 208 -12.72 6.32 -18.52
C VAL A 208 -12.96 7.72 -17.98
N PHE A 209 -12.23 8.69 -18.54
CA PHE A 209 -12.38 10.09 -18.16
C PHE A 209 -13.83 10.58 -18.32
N GLY A 210 -14.38 11.14 -17.23
CA GLY A 210 -15.76 11.58 -17.11
C GLY A 210 -15.95 13.10 -17.06
N GLY A 211 -14.87 13.87 -17.13
CA GLY A 211 -14.90 15.34 -17.10
C GLY A 211 -14.32 15.94 -15.82
N ALA A 212 -14.29 17.27 -15.78
CA ALA A 212 -13.76 18.01 -14.63
C ALA A 212 -14.75 18.02 -13.46
N ILE A 213 -14.22 17.95 -12.24
CA ILE A 213 -14.97 18.21 -11.00
C ILE A 213 -14.88 19.70 -10.62
N THR A 214 -15.78 20.14 -9.76
CA THR A 214 -15.66 21.43 -9.06
C THR A 214 -15.53 21.19 -7.55
N VAL A 215 -14.74 22.01 -6.86
CA VAL A 215 -14.55 21.93 -5.41
C VAL A 215 -14.99 23.24 -4.76
N SER A 216 -15.78 23.16 -3.68
CA SER A 216 -16.19 24.31 -2.87
C SER A 216 -16.20 23.93 -1.38
N GLY A 217 -15.23 24.43 -0.62
CA GLY A 217 -15.04 23.98 0.77
C GLY A 217 -14.69 22.50 0.81
N THR A 218 -15.49 21.70 1.53
CA THR A 218 -15.36 20.24 1.59
C THR A 218 -16.28 19.50 0.60
N GLU A 219 -17.01 20.25 -0.24
CA GLU A 219 -17.91 19.67 -1.23
C GLU A 219 -17.20 19.50 -2.57
N VAL A 220 -17.35 18.31 -3.16
CA VAL A 220 -16.93 18.00 -4.52
C VAL A 220 -18.15 17.73 -5.38
N TYR A 221 -18.25 18.46 -6.48
CA TYR A 221 -19.31 18.36 -7.47
C TYR A 221 -18.78 17.58 -8.67
N MET A 222 -19.33 16.38 -8.87
CA MET A 222 -18.98 15.47 -9.94
C MET A 222 -20.15 15.36 -10.92
N PRO A 223 -19.97 15.67 -12.21
CA PRO A 223 -21.03 15.47 -13.20
C PRO A 223 -21.43 13.99 -13.28
N VAL A 224 -22.71 13.71 -13.55
CA VAL A 224 -23.21 12.35 -13.82
C VAL A 224 -23.78 12.32 -15.22
N THR A 225 -23.08 11.64 -16.12
CA THR A 225 -23.44 11.52 -17.55
C THR A 225 -23.78 10.10 -17.95
N SER A 226 -23.72 9.15 -17.01
CA SER A 226 -24.03 7.74 -17.23
C SER A 226 -24.71 7.13 -16.01
N SER A 227 -25.25 5.93 -16.21
CA SER A 227 -25.77 5.06 -15.16
C SER A 227 -24.72 3.97 -14.89
N GLY A 228 -24.59 3.51 -13.64
CA GLY A 228 -23.52 2.60 -13.23
C GLY A 228 -22.63 3.23 -12.18
N TYR A 229 -21.32 3.33 -12.44
CA TYR A 229 -20.35 3.79 -11.44
C TYR A 229 -19.65 5.06 -11.87
N GLY A 230 -19.62 6.05 -10.97
CA GLY A 230 -18.85 7.27 -11.13
C GLY A 230 -17.94 7.51 -9.93
N ASN A 231 -16.81 8.15 -10.18
CA ASN A 231 -15.74 8.26 -9.20
C ASN A 231 -15.00 9.60 -9.30
N CYS A 232 -14.53 10.13 -8.17
CA CYS A 232 -13.75 11.37 -8.10
C CYS A 232 -12.32 11.05 -7.73
N ASP A 233 -11.44 10.95 -8.72
CA ASP A 233 -10.14 10.31 -8.55
C ASP A 233 -9.00 11.03 -9.25
N LYS A 234 -7.78 10.73 -8.78
CA LYS A 234 -6.55 11.12 -9.45
C LYS A 234 -6.03 9.95 -10.28
N LEU A 235 -5.75 10.20 -11.57
CA LEU A 235 -4.97 9.26 -12.37
C LEU A 235 -3.51 9.26 -11.92
N ARG A 236 -2.98 8.08 -11.61
CA ARG A 236 -1.57 7.84 -11.27
C ARG A 236 -0.91 6.96 -12.32
N ALA A 237 0.43 7.02 -12.34
CA ALA A 237 1.20 6.04 -13.09
C ALA A 237 0.92 4.64 -12.53
N ARG A 238 0.92 3.64 -13.41
CA ARG A 238 0.78 2.24 -13.01
C ARG A 238 2.12 1.68 -12.58
N GLY A 239 2.14 0.84 -11.55
CA GLY A 239 3.22 -0.11 -11.29
C GLY A 239 2.64 -1.50 -11.14
N THR A 240 3.47 -2.54 -11.22
CA THR A 240 3.00 -3.92 -11.16
C THR A 240 3.76 -4.68 -10.08
N ILE A 241 3.04 -5.45 -9.27
CA ILE A 241 3.63 -6.38 -8.30
C ILE A 241 3.30 -7.80 -8.75
N LYS A 242 4.33 -8.65 -8.81
CA LYS A 242 4.17 -10.09 -9.04
C LYS A 242 4.89 -10.89 -7.96
N ALA A 243 4.28 -12.00 -7.58
CA ALA A 243 4.80 -12.91 -6.56
C ALA A 243 4.24 -14.32 -6.76
N GLU A 244 4.95 -15.33 -6.26
CA GLU A 244 4.50 -16.72 -6.12
C GLU A 244 4.50 -17.10 -4.64
N PHE A 245 3.32 -17.26 -4.05
CA PHE A 245 3.17 -17.60 -2.63
C PHE A 245 3.02 -19.10 -2.43
N LEU A 246 3.85 -19.64 -1.55
CA LEU A 246 3.95 -21.05 -1.21
C LEU A 246 3.80 -21.25 0.30
N CYS A 247 3.52 -22.49 0.69
CA CYS A 247 3.63 -23.03 2.04
C CYS A 247 4.68 -24.15 1.98
N GLY A 248 5.94 -23.82 2.28
CA GLY A 248 7.06 -24.65 1.87
C GLY A 248 7.14 -24.76 0.34
N THR A 249 6.78 -25.92 -0.23
CA THR A 249 6.75 -26.14 -1.69
C THR A 249 5.34 -26.13 -2.28
N ASP A 250 4.31 -26.12 -1.43
CA ASP A 250 2.92 -26.23 -1.86
C ASP A 250 2.36 -24.84 -2.20
N PRO A 251 1.80 -24.61 -3.40
CA PRO A 251 1.21 -23.32 -3.72
C PRO A 251 0.05 -22.95 -2.81
N LEU A 252 0.01 -21.70 -2.35
CA LEU A 252 -1.16 -21.15 -1.66
C LEU A 252 -2.23 -20.80 -2.70
N ILE A 253 -3.22 -21.67 -2.89
CA ILE A 253 -4.24 -21.54 -3.95
C ILE A 253 -5.48 -20.80 -3.43
N ASN A 254 -5.99 -19.84 -4.22
CA ASN A 254 -7.21 -19.09 -3.90
C ASN A 254 -7.16 -18.43 -2.51
N VAL A 255 -6.00 -17.85 -2.17
CA VAL A 255 -5.79 -17.11 -0.93
C VAL A 255 -5.79 -15.62 -1.27
N GLU A 256 -6.51 -14.83 -0.49
CA GLU A 256 -6.54 -13.38 -0.64
C GLU A 256 -5.17 -12.77 -0.33
N VAL A 257 -4.71 -11.89 -1.21
CA VAL A 257 -3.53 -11.06 -1.01
C VAL A 257 -3.97 -9.60 -0.98
N LYS A 258 -3.62 -8.92 0.09
CA LYS A 258 -3.90 -7.50 0.30
C LYS A 258 -2.63 -6.70 0.12
N LEU A 259 -2.69 -5.64 -0.68
CA LEU A 259 -1.59 -4.71 -0.90
C LEU A 259 -2.02 -3.34 -0.40
N ARG A 260 -1.37 -2.85 0.65
CA ARG A 260 -1.72 -1.56 1.26
C ARG A 260 -0.53 -0.61 1.27
N THR A 261 -0.70 0.63 0.80
CA THR A 261 0.40 1.59 0.86
C THR A 261 0.85 1.88 2.28
N THR A 262 2.15 2.07 2.45
CA THR A 262 2.80 2.49 3.69
C THR A 262 3.38 3.89 3.52
N GLY A 263 3.26 4.74 4.55
CA GLY A 263 3.77 6.12 4.52
C GLY A 263 2.70 7.18 4.82
N ALA A 264 3.06 8.45 4.60
CA ALA A 264 2.16 9.59 4.74
C ALA A 264 1.29 9.77 3.48
N GLY A 265 0.01 10.09 3.65
CA GLY A 265 -0.97 10.28 2.56
C GLY A 265 -2.19 9.39 2.70
N PHE A 266 -3.11 9.46 1.74
CA PHE A 266 -4.27 8.58 1.66
C PHE A 266 -3.82 7.13 1.46
N ALA A 267 -4.26 6.24 2.35
CA ALA A 267 -3.96 4.83 2.22
C ALA A 267 -4.69 4.26 0.99
N ARG A 268 -3.99 3.49 0.17
CA ARG A 268 -4.54 2.78 -0.99
C ARG A 268 -4.45 1.28 -0.71
N THR A 269 -5.57 0.58 -0.87
CA THR A 269 -5.62 -0.87 -0.73
C THR A 269 -6.03 -1.50 -2.07
N TYR A 270 -5.38 -2.61 -2.41
CA TYR A 270 -5.75 -3.49 -3.53
C TYR A 270 -5.89 -4.91 -3.00
N ASN A 271 -6.92 -5.62 -3.46
CA ASN A 271 -7.16 -7.02 -3.11
C ASN A 271 -7.09 -7.88 -4.37
N THR A 272 -6.40 -9.02 -4.27
CA THR A 272 -6.37 -10.03 -5.32
C THR A 272 -6.43 -11.43 -4.71
N SER A 273 -6.47 -12.47 -5.53
CA SER A 273 -6.36 -13.85 -5.07
C SER A 273 -5.28 -14.58 -5.86
N THR A 274 -4.54 -15.43 -5.16
CA THR A 274 -3.56 -16.30 -5.80
C THR A 274 -4.22 -17.27 -6.78
N ASN A 275 -3.61 -17.49 -7.93
CA ASN A 275 -4.07 -18.48 -8.91
C ASN A 275 -3.77 -19.93 -8.46
N ALA A 276 -4.05 -20.92 -9.31
CA ALA A 276 -3.79 -22.33 -9.01
C ALA A 276 -2.32 -22.71 -8.81
N ASN A 277 -1.39 -21.80 -9.11
CA ASN A 277 0.05 -21.95 -8.87
C ASN A 277 0.56 -21.01 -7.78
N GLY A 278 -0.32 -20.41 -6.96
CA GLY A 278 0.07 -19.50 -5.89
C GLY A 278 0.49 -18.10 -6.38
N ARG A 279 0.29 -17.78 -7.66
CA ARG A 279 0.81 -16.55 -8.26
C ARG A 279 -0.19 -15.42 -8.26
N ILE A 280 0.32 -14.20 -8.14
CA ILE A 280 -0.41 -12.94 -8.35
C ILE A 280 0.28 -12.06 -9.40
N LEU A 281 -0.52 -11.19 -10.01
CA LEU A 281 -0.06 -10.11 -10.88
C LEU A 281 -1.05 -8.95 -10.70
N VAL A 282 -0.63 -7.90 -10.00
CA VAL A 282 -1.51 -6.80 -9.58
C VAL A 282 -0.95 -5.47 -10.05
N GLU A 283 -1.80 -4.66 -10.67
CA GLU A 283 -1.49 -3.27 -10.97
C GLU A 283 -1.88 -2.38 -9.79
N VAL A 284 -1.03 -1.42 -9.48
CA VAL A 284 -1.21 -0.49 -8.35
C VAL A 284 -0.86 0.93 -8.77
N ALA A 285 -1.45 1.92 -8.12
CA ALA A 285 -1.12 3.32 -8.33
C ALA A 285 0.26 3.67 -7.75
N VAL A 286 1.09 4.39 -8.50
CA VAL A 286 2.44 4.73 -8.07
C VAL A 286 2.69 6.23 -8.23
N ASN A 287 3.22 6.84 -7.17
CA ASN A 287 3.68 8.24 -7.18
C ASN A 287 4.95 8.37 -8.03
N THR A 288 5.27 9.58 -8.48
CA THR A 288 6.44 9.84 -9.35
C THR A 288 7.78 9.36 -8.77
N SER A 289 7.93 9.35 -7.44
CA SER A 289 9.12 8.88 -6.73
C SER A 289 9.06 7.40 -6.31
N GLY A 290 8.05 6.65 -6.79
CA GLY A 290 7.76 5.30 -6.31
C GLY A 290 6.75 5.29 -5.16
N SER A 291 6.25 4.09 -4.84
CA SER A 291 5.30 3.87 -3.74
C SER A 291 5.55 2.53 -3.08
N THR A 292 5.53 2.50 -1.74
CA THR A 292 5.76 1.30 -0.96
C THR A 292 4.45 0.68 -0.51
N TYR A 293 4.26 -0.60 -0.83
CA TYR A 293 3.11 -1.42 -0.48
C TYR A 293 3.50 -2.47 0.56
N ASN A 294 2.74 -2.60 1.63
CA ASN A 294 2.75 -3.78 2.48
C ASN A 294 1.86 -4.85 1.84
N VAL A 295 2.47 -5.96 1.42
CA VAL A 295 1.81 -7.13 0.84
C VAL A 295 1.57 -8.13 1.95
N THR A 296 0.30 -8.40 2.24
CA THR A 296 -0.14 -9.31 3.29
C THR A 296 -0.89 -10.49 2.70
N ILE A 297 -0.54 -11.70 3.14
CA ILE A 297 -1.22 -12.95 2.81
C ILE A 297 -1.19 -13.83 4.06
N GLN A 298 -2.35 -14.26 4.55
CA GLN A 298 -2.47 -14.96 5.83
C GLN A 298 -1.77 -14.19 6.97
N THR A 299 -0.73 -14.77 7.60
CA THR A 299 0.09 -14.13 8.64
C THR A 299 1.38 -13.53 8.09
N TYR A 300 1.69 -13.73 6.82
CA TYR A 300 2.86 -13.14 6.17
C TYR A 300 2.60 -11.69 5.79
N SER A 301 3.61 -10.84 5.97
CA SER A 301 3.59 -9.45 5.58
C SER A 301 4.99 -9.03 5.15
N GLN A 302 5.10 -8.35 4.01
CA GLN A 302 6.36 -7.80 3.51
C GLN A 302 6.11 -6.48 2.78
N SER A 303 6.98 -5.49 3.04
CA SER A 303 6.95 -4.22 2.33
C SER A 303 7.74 -4.29 1.02
N VAL A 304 7.14 -3.86 -0.08
CA VAL A 304 7.72 -3.81 -1.43
C VAL A 304 7.58 -2.41 -2.01
N THR A 305 8.62 -1.88 -2.66
CA THR A 305 8.58 -0.55 -3.30
C THR A 305 8.52 -0.71 -4.79
N VAL A 306 7.55 -0.05 -5.41
CA VAL A 306 7.29 -0.12 -6.85
C VAL A 306 7.53 1.24 -7.47
N MET A 307 8.22 1.27 -8.61
CA MET A 307 8.46 2.48 -9.39
C MET A 307 7.42 2.63 -10.51
N PRO A 308 7.16 3.87 -10.99
CA PRO A 308 6.26 4.11 -12.10
C PRO A 308 6.64 3.32 -13.35
N ASN A 309 5.67 2.58 -13.92
CA ASN A 309 5.79 1.75 -15.10
C ASN A 309 6.78 0.59 -14.99
N GLU A 310 7.12 0.18 -13.76
CA GLU A 310 8.00 -0.96 -13.51
C GLU A 310 7.23 -2.15 -12.91
N ILE A 311 7.80 -3.35 -13.11
CA ILE A 311 7.32 -4.59 -12.51
C ILE A 311 8.28 -4.96 -11.39
N GLU A 312 7.75 -5.02 -10.18
CA GLU A 312 8.47 -5.49 -9.00
C GLU A 312 8.15 -6.98 -8.75
N ASP A 313 9.21 -7.79 -8.71
CA ASP A 313 9.14 -9.24 -8.56
C ASP A 313 9.57 -9.67 -7.17
N MET A 314 8.61 -10.10 -6.34
CA MET A 314 8.91 -10.67 -5.03
C MET A 314 9.45 -12.11 -5.11
N GLY A 315 9.42 -12.73 -6.29
CA GLY A 315 9.84 -14.12 -6.50
C GLY A 315 8.94 -15.12 -5.77
N GLN A 316 9.55 -16.21 -5.31
CA GLN A 316 8.87 -17.23 -4.49
C GLN A 316 8.93 -16.85 -3.01
N VAL A 317 7.77 -16.80 -2.37
CA VAL A 317 7.59 -16.40 -0.97
C VAL A 317 6.95 -17.55 -0.21
N ASP A 318 7.65 -18.11 0.78
CA ASP A 318 7.05 -19.04 1.74
C ASP A 318 6.29 -18.23 2.81
N ALA A 319 4.97 -18.17 2.69
CA ALA A 319 4.12 -17.37 3.57
C ALA A 319 3.68 -18.12 4.84
N CYS A 320 3.99 -19.41 4.97
CA CYS A 320 3.62 -20.22 6.12
C CYS A 320 4.65 -20.21 7.26
N SER A 321 5.90 -19.85 6.99
CA SER A 321 7.01 -19.90 7.95
C SER A 321 7.24 -18.60 8.73
N GLY A 322 6.34 -17.62 8.62
CA GLY A 322 6.56 -16.25 9.10
C GLY A 322 7.56 -15.51 8.20
N PRO A 323 7.83 -14.21 8.43
CA PRO A 323 8.90 -13.53 7.71
C PRO A 323 10.22 -14.29 7.95
N PRO A 324 11.06 -14.49 6.91
CA PRO A 324 12.30 -15.23 7.08
C PRO A 324 13.13 -14.61 8.21
N ALA A 325 13.61 -15.46 9.12
CA ALA A 325 14.50 -15.01 10.17
C ALA A 325 15.69 -14.26 9.53
N PRO A 326 16.21 -13.20 10.18
CA PRO A 326 17.40 -12.49 9.71
C PRO A 326 18.50 -13.49 9.34
N GLN A 327 18.95 -13.46 8.09
CA GLN A 327 19.98 -14.39 7.63
C GLN A 327 21.35 -13.87 8.03
N PRO A 328 22.20 -14.69 8.68
CA PRO A 328 23.57 -14.29 8.95
C PRO A 328 24.38 -14.10 7.67
N CYS A 329 25.49 -13.37 7.76
CA CYS A 329 26.38 -13.19 6.62
C CYS A 329 26.91 -14.52 6.05
N PRO A 330 26.95 -14.69 4.71
CA PRO A 330 27.41 -15.93 4.09
C PRO A 330 28.81 -16.32 4.56
N GLY A 331 28.91 -17.47 5.23
CA GLY A 331 30.17 -17.97 5.78
C GLY A 331 30.70 -17.23 7.02
N MET A 332 29.99 -16.22 7.54
CA MET A 332 30.42 -15.39 8.67
C MET A 332 29.24 -15.08 9.62
N PRO A 333 28.64 -16.07 10.29
CA PRO A 333 27.47 -15.84 11.16
C PRO A 333 27.75 -14.98 12.39
N THR A 334 29.03 -14.88 12.77
CA THR A 334 29.52 -14.02 13.84
C THR A 334 30.86 -13.40 13.46
N VAL A 335 31.17 -12.25 14.02
CA VAL A 335 32.49 -11.61 13.95
C VAL A 335 33.02 -11.34 15.36
N THR A 336 34.34 -11.43 15.54
CA THR A 336 35.00 -11.21 16.83
C THR A 336 35.99 -10.05 16.73
N ASP A 337 35.92 -9.09 17.65
CA ASP A 337 36.91 -8.00 17.73
C ASP A 337 38.20 -8.41 18.46
N ILE A 338 39.15 -7.49 18.55
CA ILE A 338 40.47 -7.74 19.15
C ILE A 338 40.42 -7.99 20.67
N ASP A 339 39.36 -7.55 21.34
CA ASP A 339 39.13 -7.76 22.77
C ASP A 339 38.39 -9.09 23.04
N GLY A 340 38.03 -9.84 21.98
CA GLY A 340 37.32 -11.10 22.08
C GLY A 340 35.80 -10.96 22.20
N ASN A 341 35.24 -9.76 21.97
CA ASN A 341 33.79 -9.60 21.92
C ASN A 341 33.26 -10.23 20.63
N VAL A 342 32.27 -11.10 20.77
CA VAL A 342 31.58 -11.76 19.65
C VAL A 342 30.29 -11.01 19.34
N TYR A 343 30.02 -10.80 18.06
CA TYR A 343 28.85 -10.11 17.52
C TYR A 343 28.19 -10.97 16.47
N ASN A 344 26.86 -11.02 16.47
CA ASN A 344 26.11 -11.66 15.40
C ASN A 344 26.10 -10.76 14.16
N THR A 345 26.01 -11.39 12.99
CA THR A 345 25.93 -10.68 11.72
C THR A 345 24.57 -10.89 11.07
N VAL A 346 24.18 -9.96 10.22
CA VAL A 346 22.99 -10.06 9.36
C VAL A 346 23.34 -9.57 7.96
N GLN A 347 22.92 -10.34 6.95
CA GLN A 347 23.02 -9.90 5.57
C GLN A 347 21.77 -9.08 5.22
N ILE A 348 21.98 -7.85 4.75
CA ILE A 348 20.91 -6.97 4.27
C ILE A 348 21.30 -6.47 2.89
N GLY A 349 20.53 -6.87 1.88
CA GLY A 349 20.91 -6.70 0.48
C GLY A 349 22.26 -7.35 0.17
N GLY A 350 23.18 -6.55 -0.39
CA GLY A 350 24.55 -6.97 -0.67
C GLY A 350 25.55 -6.73 0.47
N GLN A 351 25.10 -6.17 1.60
CA GLN A 351 25.95 -5.72 2.70
C GLN A 351 25.80 -6.60 3.95
N CYS A 352 26.85 -6.65 4.76
CA CYS A 352 26.98 -7.50 5.93
C CYS A 352 27.06 -6.71 7.22
N TRP A 353 26.02 -6.66 8.04
CA TRP A 353 25.98 -5.76 9.19
C TRP A 353 26.19 -6.51 10.50
N MET A 354 26.88 -5.89 11.46
CA MET A 354 26.82 -6.32 12.86
C MET A 354 25.45 -5.99 13.44
N MET A 355 24.86 -6.93 14.19
CA MET A 355 23.55 -6.73 14.83
C MET A 355 23.66 -5.97 16.17
N GLU A 356 24.81 -6.02 16.83
CA GLU A 356 25.02 -5.35 18.12
C GLU A 356 26.01 -4.19 18.02
N ASN A 357 25.83 -3.21 18.92
CA ASN A 357 26.71 -2.05 19.02
C ASN A 357 28.14 -2.46 19.43
N LEU A 358 29.14 -1.79 18.87
CA LEU A 358 30.55 -2.11 19.08
C LEU A 358 31.01 -1.90 20.55
N ARG A 359 31.77 -2.85 21.09
CA ARG A 359 32.24 -2.89 22.49
C ARG A 359 33.76 -2.90 22.64
N THR A 360 34.53 -2.70 21.57
CA THR A 360 35.99 -2.68 21.65
C THR A 360 36.52 -1.56 22.56
N SER A 361 37.59 -1.84 23.27
CA SER A 361 38.42 -0.92 24.05
C SER A 361 39.83 -0.82 23.46
N THR A 362 40.09 -1.49 22.33
CA THR A 362 41.42 -1.61 21.75
C THR A 362 41.31 -1.47 20.23
N TYR A 363 42.20 -0.67 19.64
CA TYR A 363 42.32 -0.61 18.18
C TYR A 363 42.89 -1.91 17.62
N ARG A 364 42.69 -2.19 16.32
CA ARG A 364 43.22 -3.42 15.69
C ARG A 364 44.74 -3.60 15.78
N ASN A 365 45.49 -2.54 16.07
CA ASN A 365 46.94 -2.59 16.27
C ASN A 365 47.35 -2.88 17.74
N ASN A 366 46.43 -3.35 18.59
CA ASN A 366 46.61 -3.58 20.03
C ASN A 366 46.84 -2.31 20.87
N THR A 367 46.62 -1.10 20.33
CA THR A 367 46.71 0.12 21.11
C THR A 367 45.42 0.31 21.92
N PRO A 368 45.49 0.41 23.26
CA PRO A 368 44.30 0.66 24.08
C PRO A 368 43.67 2.02 23.77
N ILE A 369 42.34 2.05 23.77
CA ILE A 369 41.54 3.27 23.70
C ILE A 369 41.20 3.65 25.15
N PRO A 370 41.54 4.86 25.61
CA PRO A 370 41.27 5.28 26.99
C PRO A 370 39.77 5.43 27.26
N ASN A 371 39.32 4.94 28.43
CA ASN A 371 37.99 5.25 28.97
C ASN A 371 38.03 6.63 29.63
N VAL A 372 37.33 7.60 29.07
CA VAL A 372 37.32 8.98 29.58
C VAL A 372 35.91 9.33 30.01
N THR A 373 35.67 9.34 31.32
CA THR A 373 34.34 9.60 31.91
C THR A 373 34.14 11.07 32.26
N ASP A 374 35.22 11.80 32.55
CA ASP A 374 35.18 13.22 32.89
C ASP A 374 34.87 14.10 31.67
N SER A 375 33.89 14.99 31.79
CA SER A 375 33.46 15.83 30.66
C SER A 375 34.45 16.92 30.31
N ALA A 376 35.16 17.50 31.29
CA ALA A 376 36.18 18.52 30.99
C ALA A 376 37.36 17.90 30.24
N GLN A 377 37.77 16.67 30.58
CA GLN A 377 38.76 15.92 29.83
C GLN A 377 38.25 15.59 28.42
N TRP A 378 37.05 15.05 28.30
CA TRP A 378 36.46 14.64 27.01
C TRP A 378 36.48 15.76 25.97
N VAL A 379 36.06 16.96 26.36
CA VAL A 379 36.00 18.15 25.49
C VAL A 379 37.38 18.56 24.97
N ASN A 380 38.43 18.30 25.73
CA ASN A 380 39.79 18.74 25.41
C ASN A 380 40.65 17.63 24.76
N LEU A 381 40.09 16.46 24.47
CA LEU A 381 40.83 15.38 23.83
C LEU A 381 41.11 15.68 22.36
N ALA A 382 42.33 15.41 21.94
CA ALA A 382 42.74 15.32 20.53
C ALA A 382 43.11 13.88 20.12
N SER A 383 42.72 12.90 20.94
CA SER A 383 42.99 11.48 20.75
C SER A 383 41.72 10.66 20.95
N GLY A 384 41.71 9.43 20.43
CA GLY A 384 40.58 8.54 20.60
C GLY A 384 40.27 8.26 22.07
N ALA A 385 38.98 8.17 22.39
CA ALA A 385 38.48 7.77 23.69
C ALA A 385 37.14 7.06 23.54
N TRP A 386 36.80 6.27 24.55
CA TRP A 386 35.46 5.71 24.71
C TRP A 386 34.89 6.01 26.09
N CYS A 387 33.58 5.86 26.24
CA CYS A 387 32.88 5.82 27.52
C CYS A 387 31.58 5.01 27.38
N ASN A 388 30.94 4.68 28.49
CA ASN A 388 29.55 4.20 28.46
C ASN A 388 28.58 5.37 28.53
N PHE A 389 27.34 5.17 28.06
CA PHE A 389 26.29 6.17 28.26
C PHE A 389 26.09 6.47 29.76
N ASN A 390 26.08 7.76 30.12
CA ASN A 390 26.08 8.24 31.51
C ASN A 390 27.18 7.63 32.41
N ASN A 391 28.26 7.10 31.82
CA ASN A 391 29.30 6.37 32.52
C ASN A 391 28.77 5.17 33.35
N THR A 392 27.67 4.56 32.90
CA THR A 392 27.07 3.36 33.52
C THR A 392 27.44 2.09 32.77
N ALA A 393 27.81 1.02 33.46
CA ALA A 393 28.24 -0.23 32.84
C ALA A 393 27.06 -1.01 32.19
N ASN A 394 26.67 -0.60 30.98
CA ASN A 394 25.59 -1.20 30.19
C ASN A 394 26.06 -1.64 28.78
N ASP A 395 27.36 -1.67 28.54
CA ASP A 395 27.97 -1.97 27.24
C ASP A 395 27.63 -3.36 26.72
N ALA A 396 27.36 -4.34 27.59
CA ALA A 396 26.92 -5.67 27.19
C ALA A 396 25.61 -5.64 26.36
N ILE A 397 24.77 -4.62 26.55
CA ILE A 397 23.49 -4.46 25.85
C ILE A 397 23.58 -3.31 24.84
N LEU A 398 24.13 -2.17 25.27
CA LEU A 398 24.06 -0.93 24.50
C LEU A 398 25.36 -0.55 23.79
N GLY A 399 26.46 -1.28 23.99
CA GLY A 399 27.76 -0.95 23.40
C GLY A 399 28.53 0.16 24.12
N LYS A 400 29.63 0.62 23.51
CA LYS A 400 30.43 1.77 23.96
C LYS A 400 30.27 2.98 23.03
N LEU A 401 30.35 4.18 23.60
CA LEU A 401 30.40 5.45 22.87
C LEU A 401 31.84 5.82 22.55
N TYR A 402 32.11 6.18 21.30
CA TYR A 402 33.44 6.58 20.83
C TYR A 402 33.39 8.05 20.39
N ASN A 403 34.47 8.79 20.65
CA ASN A 403 34.62 10.11 20.05
C ASN A 403 35.07 10.02 18.58
N TRP A 404 35.01 11.15 17.86
CA TRP A 404 35.42 11.22 16.45
C TRP A 404 36.86 10.72 16.23
N TYR A 405 37.80 11.10 17.09
CA TYR A 405 39.20 10.67 17.00
C TYR A 405 39.39 9.16 17.14
N ALA A 406 38.47 8.46 17.81
CA ALA A 406 38.49 7.01 17.87
C ALA A 406 37.98 6.39 16.57
N VAL A 407 36.93 6.96 15.98
CA VAL A 407 36.35 6.51 14.71
C VAL A 407 37.32 6.74 13.53
N ASP A 408 37.93 7.93 13.47
CA ASP A 408 38.85 8.37 12.40
C ASP A 408 40.31 7.91 12.61
N ASN A 409 40.54 6.90 13.44
CA ASN A 409 41.89 6.39 13.68
C ASN A 409 42.29 5.37 12.60
N ALA A 410 43.47 5.57 11.99
CA ALA A 410 44.00 4.68 10.95
C ALA A 410 44.18 3.21 11.41
N ALA A 411 44.32 2.95 12.71
CA ALA A 411 44.38 1.59 13.25
C ALA A 411 43.01 0.86 13.13
N GLY A 412 41.90 1.61 13.12
CA GLY A 412 40.53 1.11 12.98
C GLY A 412 39.95 0.49 14.25
N LEU A 413 38.64 0.70 14.45
CA LEU A 413 37.84 0.16 15.56
C LEU A 413 37.25 -1.23 15.28
N CYS A 414 36.82 -1.44 14.04
CA CYS A 414 36.09 -2.65 13.66
C CYS A 414 37.00 -3.87 13.54
N PRO A 415 36.43 -5.09 13.61
CA PRO A 415 37.16 -6.33 13.33
C PRO A 415 37.91 -6.32 11.98
N LEU A 416 38.84 -7.25 11.80
CA LEU A 416 39.55 -7.38 10.52
C LEU A 416 38.57 -7.75 9.40
N GLY A 417 38.62 -7.01 8.29
CA GLY A 417 37.68 -7.18 7.16
C GLY A 417 36.37 -6.40 7.30
N TRP A 418 36.18 -5.70 8.42
CA TRP A 418 35.02 -4.85 8.70
C TRP A 418 35.47 -3.39 8.87
N HIS A 419 34.58 -2.44 8.60
CA HIS A 419 34.83 -1.01 8.77
C HIS A 419 33.65 -0.28 9.42
N VAL A 420 33.92 0.92 9.93
CA VAL A 420 32.86 1.81 10.41
C VAL A 420 32.13 2.34 9.18
N PRO A 421 30.80 2.18 9.06
CA PRO A 421 30.08 2.53 7.84
C PRO A 421 30.26 4.00 7.46
N ALA A 422 30.57 4.23 6.18
CA ALA A 422 30.58 5.55 5.57
C ALA A 422 29.15 5.97 5.15
N GLU A 423 29.00 7.21 4.69
CA GLU A 423 27.71 7.70 4.18
C GLU A 423 27.18 6.83 3.03
N ASP A 424 28.04 6.42 2.09
CA ASP A 424 27.65 5.55 0.96
C ASP A 424 27.18 4.16 1.41
N ASP A 425 27.73 3.61 2.50
CA ASP A 425 27.28 2.34 3.06
C ASP A 425 25.86 2.46 3.60
N TRP A 426 25.59 3.54 4.35
CA TRP A 426 24.26 3.85 4.86
C TRP A 426 23.27 4.13 3.73
N LEU A 427 23.67 4.87 2.70
CA LEU A 427 22.82 5.14 1.53
C LEU A 427 22.44 3.85 0.81
N THR A 428 23.40 2.92 0.64
CA THR A 428 23.13 1.60 0.04
C THR A 428 22.09 0.82 0.87
N LEU A 429 22.28 0.74 2.18
CA LEU A 429 21.34 0.08 3.10
C LEU A 429 19.96 0.76 3.07
N ILE A 430 19.91 2.07 3.18
CA ILE A 430 18.67 2.86 3.21
C ILE A 430 17.91 2.66 1.90
N ASN A 431 18.58 2.74 0.75
CA ASN A 431 17.96 2.52 -0.56
C ASN A 431 17.42 1.09 -0.68
N HIS A 432 18.20 0.09 -0.24
CA HIS A 432 17.74 -1.30 -0.22
C HIS A 432 16.49 -1.48 0.66
N LEU A 433 16.39 -0.75 1.77
CA LEU A 433 15.24 -0.84 2.69
C LEU A 433 14.02 -0.01 2.26
N GLY A 434 14.07 0.68 1.12
CA GLY A 434 12.97 1.45 0.56
C GLY A 434 13.02 2.96 0.82
N GLY A 435 14.21 3.49 1.16
CA GLY A 435 14.44 4.93 1.32
C GLY A 435 14.40 5.42 2.77
N SER A 436 14.83 6.66 2.98
CA SER A 436 15.09 7.25 4.30
C SER A 436 13.83 7.39 5.18
N SER A 437 12.65 7.47 4.57
CA SER A 437 11.36 7.59 5.27
C SER A 437 10.93 6.31 5.99
N VAL A 438 11.37 5.12 5.53
CA VAL A 438 10.91 3.82 6.05
C VAL A 438 12.04 2.96 6.60
N ALA A 439 13.28 3.15 6.14
CA ALA A 439 14.44 2.34 6.53
C ALA A 439 14.63 2.33 8.06
N GLY A 440 14.46 3.49 8.71
CA GLY A 440 14.60 3.61 10.16
C GLY A 440 13.70 2.65 10.94
N GLY A 441 12.45 2.46 10.53
CA GLY A 441 11.52 1.53 11.16
C GLY A 441 11.91 0.06 10.98
N LYS A 442 12.38 -0.29 9.77
CA LYS A 442 12.80 -1.65 9.43
C LYS A 442 14.10 -2.08 10.11
N MET A 443 14.98 -1.13 10.44
CA MET A 443 16.26 -1.40 11.15
C MET A 443 16.11 -1.49 12.67
N LYS A 444 15.07 -0.86 13.21
CA LYS A 444 14.91 -0.66 14.65
C LYS A 444 14.37 -1.91 15.34
N SER A 445 14.93 -2.25 16.51
CA SER A 445 14.36 -3.32 17.33
C SER A 445 12.92 -2.97 17.75
N THR A 446 12.03 -3.97 17.77
CA THR A 446 10.63 -3.78 18.15
C THR A 446 10.46 -3.63 19.67
N GLY A 447 9.26 -3.20 20.09
CA GLY A 447 8.89 -3.05 21.51
C GLY A 447 9.45 -1.80 22.18
N ILE A 448 9.15 -1.64 23.47
CA ILE A 448 9.50 -0.45 24.27
C ILE A 448 10.46 -0.76 25.43
N GLN A 449 11.10 -1.95 25.40
CA GLN A 449 12.06 -2.35 26.43
C GLN A 449 13.28 -1.42 26.46
N TYR A 450 13.78 -1.05 25.27
CA TYR A 450 14.95 -0.18 25.13
C TYR A 450 14.60 1.15 24.47
N TRP A 451 13.68 1.16 23.51
CA TRP A 451 13.21 2.39 22.85
C TRP A 451 12.11 3.07 23.64
N LEU A 452 12.06 4.41 23.59
CA LEU A 452 10.94 5.16 24.16
C LEU A 452 9.64 4.83 23.44
N ALA A 453 8.56 4.77 24.21
CA ALA A 453 7.20 4.70 23.67
C ALA A 453 6.91 5.94 22.78
N PRO A 454 6.11 5.79 21.71
CA PRO A 454 5.28 4.62 21.40
C PRO A 454 5.97 3.54 20.54
N ASN A 455 7.14 3.82 19.96
CA ASN A 455 7.90 2.94 19.03
C ASN A 455 7.06 2.22 17.94
N THR A 456 5.94 2.80 17.51
CA THR A 456 4.94 2.13 16.65
C THR A 456 5.41 1.87 15.22
N GLY A 457 6.41 2.60 14.73
CA GLY A 457 6.98 2.39 13.39
C GLY A 457 8.12 1.36 13.33
N ALA A 458 8.51 0.75 14.46
CA ALA A 458 9.58 -0.26 14.48
C ALA A 458 9.04 -1.63 14.10
N THR A 459 9.54 -2.19 12.99
CA THR A 459 9.12 -3.52 12.51
C THR A 459 10.25 -4.55 12.60
N ASN A 460 11.50 -4.09 12.63
CA ASN A 460 12.71 -4.93 12.56
C ASN A 460 12.72 -5.91 11.36
N GLU A 461 12.00 -5.61 10.29
CA GLU A 461 11.91 -6.46 9.09
C GLU A 461 13.27 -6.74 8.44
N SER A 462 14.24 -5.83 8.60
CA SER A 462 15.60 -6.02 8.07
C SER A 462 16.43 -7.01 8.90
N GLY A 463 16.00 -7.32 10.12
CA GLY A 463 16.79 -8.09 11.06
C GLY A 463 17.95 -7.35 11.74
N PHE A 464 18.23 -6.11 11.32
CA PHE A 464 19.32 -5.29 11.88
C PHE A 464 19.27 -5.15 13.41
N SER A 465 18.06 -5.06 13.97
CA SER A 465 17.81 -5.07 15.43
C SER A 465 18.48 -3.92 16.19
N ALA A 466 18.52 -2.71 15.60
CA ALA A 466 19.22 -1.56 16.17
C ALA A 466 18.72 -1.21 17.59
N LEU A 467 19.67 -1.05 18.52
CA LEU A 467 19.42 -0.68 19.92
C LEU A 467 19.86 0.76 20.22
N PRO A 468 19.14 1.50 21.08
CA PRO A 468 19.37 2.92 21.28
C PRO A 468 20.38 3.23 22.39
N GLY A 469 21.67 3.16 22.08
CA GLY A 469 22.73 3.45 23.06
C GLY A 469 23.01 4.94 23.30
N GLY A 470 22.41 5.84 22.51
CA GLY A 470 22.56 7.29 22.67
C GLY A 470 23.86 7.85 22.10
N LEU A 471 24.25 9.04 22.53
CA LEU A 471 25.49 9.71 22.12
C LEU A 471 26.14 10.48 23.27
N ARG A 472 27.43 10.78 23.11
CA ARG A 472 28.12 11.81 23.87
C ARG A 472 28.65 12.86 22.91
N ASP A 473 28.24 14.09 23.12
CA ASP A 473 28.55 15.21 22.23
C ASP A 473 30.00 15.71 22.43
N THR A 474 30.48 16.56 21.53
CA THR A 474 31.79 17.21 21.63
C THR A 474 31.93 18.06 22.88
N ASP A 475 30.81 18.58 23.38
CA ASP A 475 30.72 19.38 24.61
C ASP A 475 30.70 18.50 25.88
N GLY A 476 30.83 17.17 25.71
CA GLY A 476 30.93 16.19 26.79
C GLY A 476 29.59 15.79 27.41
N TYR A 477 28.47 16.34 26.94
CA TYR A 477 27.11 16.02 27.38
C TYR A 477 26.60 14.72 26.75
N PHE A 478 25.86 13.94 27.54
CA PHE A 478 25.15 12.76 27.07
C PHE A 478 23.76 13.15 26.54
N GLY A 479 23.33 12.51 25.45
CA GLY A 479 22.03 12.78 24.83
C GLY A 479 21.49 11.59 24.03
N GLY A 480 20.23 11.65 23.63
CA GLY A 480 19.63 10.67 22.71
C GLY A 480 19.49 9.25 23.24
N TYR A 481 19.58 9.03 24.56
CA TYR A 481 19.26 7.74 25.19
C TYR A 481 17.87 7.28 24.76
N GLN A 482 17.73 6.00 24.38
CA GLN A 482 16.46 5.44 23.90
C GLN A 482 15.92 6.08 22.60
N GLN A 483 16.73 6.87 21.90
CA GLN A 483 16.33 7.63 20.70
C GLN A 483 17.31 7.49 19.52
N ARG A 484 18.58 7.14 19.75
CA ARG A 484 19.59 7.02 18.68
C ARG A 484 20.40 5.73 18.78
N PRO A 485 20.58 5.00 17.65
CA PRO A 485 21.49 3.86 17.60
C PRO A 485 22.95 4.31 17.65
N MET A 486 23.88 3.38 17.93
CA MET A 486 25.31 3.69 18.07
C MET A 486 26.15 3.13 16.92
N VAL A 487 27.47 3.23 17.08
CA VAL A 487 28.50 2.69 16.18
C VAL A 487 28.33 1.19 16.01
N VAL A 488 28.11 0.79 14.76
CA VAL A 488 28.15 -0.59 14.25
C VAL A 488 29.28 -0.71 13.23
N CYS A 489 29.64 -1.94 12.87
CA CYS A 489 30.52 -2.21 11.74
C CYS A 489 29.77 -2.96 10.64
N HIS A 490 30.25 -2.82 9.41
CA HIS A 490 29.82 -3.55 8.22
C HIS A 490 31.03 -4.15 7.50
#